data_AF-A0A2V9G2E2-F1
#
_entry.id   AF-A0A2V9G2E2-F1
#
_cell.length_a   1.000
_cell.length_b   1.000
_cell.length_c   1.000
_cell.angle_alpha   90.00
_cell.angle_beta   90.00
_cell.angle_gamma   90.00
#
_symmetry.space_group_name_H-M   'P 1'
#
loop_
_entity.id
_entity.type
_entity.pdbx_description
1 polymer ?
#
loop_
_entity_poly.entity_id
_entity_poly.type
_entity_poly.pdbx_seq_one_letter_code
_entity_poly.pdbx_strand_id
1 'polypeptide(L)'
;MDLMRTRLFIAFIACLLTGGADPARAQEAGRIVEQYVKAAGGGRALAKIQTLTLEGTFTSVDGKSGTYTLDTKLPNRYYSELLVGEKNLIEAYNGKSAWHRNAAGELGTLVGPEGMQLEAAAQ
;
A
#
# COMPACT_ATOMS: atom_id res chain seq x y z
N MET A 1 12.69 -15.06 -63.56
CA MET A 1 12.53 -14.37 -62.27
C MET A 1 13.90 -14.28 -61.62
N ASP A 2 14.48 -13.08 -61.54
CA ASP A 2 15.85 -12.89 -61.07
C ASP A 2 16.05 -13.32 -59.63
N LEU A 3 16.88 -14.34 -59.42
CA LEU A 3 17.22 -14.91 -58.12
C LEU A 3 17.77 -13.85 -57.15
N MET A 4 18.40 -12.81 -57.68
CA MET A 4 18.96 -11.67 -56.94
C MET A 4 17.86 -10.75 -56.38
N ARG A 5 16.77 -10.59 -57.14
CA ARG A 5 15.61 -9.77 -56.77
C ARG A 5 14.79 -10.47 -55.69
N THR A 6 14.66 -11.80 -55.76
CA THR A 6 14.02 -12.62 -54.72
C THR A 6 14.81 -12.60 -53.40
N ARG A 7 16.16 -12.63 -53.46
CA ARG A 7 17.02 -12.54 -52.28
C ARG A 7 16.95 -11.18 -51.59
N LEU A 8 16.88 -10.09 -52.36
CA LEU A 8 16.70 -8.75 -51.81
C LEU A 8 15.34 -8.58 -51.13
N PHE A 9 14.27 -9.13 -51.71
CA PHE A 9 12.93 -9.10 -51.11
C PHE A 9 12.86 -9.90 -49.79
N ILE A 10 13.49 -11.07 -49.72
CA ILE A 10 13.55 -11.88 -48.50
C ILE A 10 14.35 -11.16 -47.41
N ALA A 11 15.48 -10.54 -47.76
CA ALA A 11 16.28 -9.75 -46.82
C ALA A 11 15.52 -8.54 -46.28
N PHE A 12 14.71 -7.88 -47.12
CA PHE A 12 13.89 -6.74 -46.71
C PHE A 12 12.76 -7.12 -45.75
N ILE A 13 12.08 -8.25 -46.00
CA ILE A 13 11.03 -8.79 -45.11
C ILE A 13 11.63 -9.25 -43.78
N ALA A 14 12.81 -9.89 -43.81
CA ALA A 14 13.50 -10.31 -42.59
C ALA A 14 13.93 -9.12 -41.71
N CYS A 15 14.32 -8.00 -42.33
CA CYS A 15 14.71 -6.78 -41.61
C CYS A 15 13.49 -6.04 -41.00
N LEU A 16 12.31 -6.14 -41.63
CA LEU A 16 11.05 -5.60 -41.09
C LEU A 16 10.52 -6.40 -39.89
N LEU A 17 10.80 -7.70 -39.82
CA LEU A 17 10.35 -8.58 -38.74
C LEU A 17 11.22 -8.53 -37.47
N THR A 18 12.45 -8.00 -37.55
CA THR A 18 13.38 -7.90 -36.41
C THR A 18 13.43 -6.52 -35.75
N GLY A 19 12.69 -5.53 -36.27
CA GLY A 19 12.75 -4.13 -35.83
C GLY A 19 11.89 -3.74 -34.61
N GLY A 20 11.29 -4.68 -33.90
CA GLY A 20 10.28 -4.41 -32.87
C GLY A 20 10.57 -5.03 -31.51
N ALA A 21 11.83 -5.08 -31.07
CA ALA A 21 12.11 -5.30 -29.66
C ALA A 21 11.91 -3.97 -28.93
N ASP A 22 10.65 -3.61 -28.65
CA ASP A 22 10.38 -2.53 -27.70
C ASP A 22 11.04 -2.95 -26.39
N PRO A 23 12.02 -2.18 -25.86
CA PRO A 23 12.56 -2.47 -24.55
C PRO A 23 11.37 -2.46 -23.60
N ALA A 24 11.22 -3.52 -22.79
CA ALA A 24 10.23 -3.57 -21.74
C ALA A 24 10.49 -2.37 -20.80
N ARG A 25 9.86 -1.23 -21.09
CA ARG A 25 9.94 -0.05 -20.25
C ARG A 25 9.21 -0.46 -18.98
N ALA A 26 9.98 -0.63 -17.90
CA ALA A 26 9.42 -0.82 -16.58
C ALA A 26 8.29 0.21 -16.40
N GLN A 27 7.11 -0.26 -16.03
CA GLN A 27 5.98 0.64 -15.81
C GLN A 27 6.42 1.70 -14.80
N GLU A 28 6.30 2.97 -15.18
CA GLU A 28 6.50 4.07 -14.25
C GLU A 28 5.62 3.84 -13.03
N ALA A 29 6.15 3.99 -11.81
CA ALA A 29 5.42 3.69 -10.57
C ALA A 29 4.05 4.40 -10.52
N GLY A 30 3.97 5.63 -11.06
CA GLY A 30 2.72 6.37 -11.20
C GLY A 30 1.66 5.62 -12.01
N ARG A 31 2.05 4.96 -13.10
CA ARG A 31 1.12 4.18 -13.95
C ARG A 31 0.53 2.99 -13.20
N ILE A 32 1.30 2.34 -12.32
CA ILE A 32 0.81 1.22 -11.49
C ILE A 32 -0.26 1.75 -10.52
N VAL A 33 0.02 2.86 -9.85
CA VAL A 33 -0.93 3.49 -8.91
C VAL A 33 -2.20 3.93 -9.63
N GLU A 34 -2.09 4.55 -10.80
CA GLU A 34 -3.25 4.97 -11.60
C GLU A 34 -4.13 3.78 -12.02
N GLN A 35 -3.50 2.68 -12.45
CA GLN A 35 -4.21 1.45 -12.80
C GLN A 35 -4.94 0.86 -11.59
N TYR A 36 -4.29 0.84 -10.42
CA TYR A 36 -4.93 0.42 -9.17
C TYR A 36 -6.11 1.31 -8.80
N VAL A 37 -5.95 2.63 -8.81
CA VAL A 37 -7.03 3.60 -8.51
C VAL A 37 -8.21 3.37 -9.44
N LYS A 38 -7.97 3.17 -10.74
CA LYS A 38 -9.02 2.88 -11.71
C LYS A 38 -9.72 1.55 -11.40
N ALA A 39 -8.95 0.49 -11.11
CA ALA A 39 -9.50 -0.82 -10.76
C ALA A 39 -10.31 -0.81 -9.45
N ALA A 40 -9.90 0.01 -8.47
CA ALA A 40 -10.57 0.18 -7.20
C ALA A 40 -11.84 1.06 -7.26
N GLY A 41 -12.28 1.48 -8.46
CA GLY A 41 -13.50 2.28 -8.66
C GLY A 41 -13.27 3.77 -8.96
N GLY A 42 -12.01 4.19 -9.08
CA GLY A 42 -11.62 5.57 -9.41
C GLY A 42 -11.57 6.52 -8.21
N GLY A 43 -10.86 7.64 -8.37
CA GLY A 43 -10.61 8.58 -7.27
C GLY A 43 -11.88 9.13 -6.60
N ARG A 44 -12.98 9.32 -7.35
CA ARG A 44 -14.27 9.77 -6.79
C ARG A 44 -14.94 8.73 -5.89
N ALA A 45 -14.78 7.45 -6.18
CA ALA A 45 -15.32 6.38 -5.34
C ALA A 45 -14.48 6.24 -4.07
N LEU A 46 -13.14 6.22 -4.23
CA LEU A 46 -12.20 6.15 -3.11
C LEU A 46 -12.34 7.34 -2.15
N ALA A 47 -12.54 8.56 -2.65
CA ALA A 47 -12.74 9.76 -1.83
C ALA A 47 -14.03 9.73 -0.97
N LYS A 48 -14.94 8.78 -1.20
CA LYS A 48 -16.14 8.60 -0.37
C LYS A 48 -15.92 7.63 0.79
N ILE A 49 -14.78 6.93 0.84
CA ILE A 49 -14.45 6.03 1.94
C ILE A 49 -14.23 6.87 3.19
N GLN A 50 -15.01 6.59 4.23
CA GLN A 50 -14.93 7.29 5.52
C GLN A 50 -14.42 6.40 6.64
N THR A 51 -14.35 5.09 6.40
CA THR A 51 -13.93 4.10 7.38
C THR A 51 -13.00 3.11 6.68
N LEU A 52 -11.90 2.77 7.34
CA LEU A 52 -10.96 1.76 6.90
C LEU A 52 -10.72 0.80 8.05
N THR A 53 -10.83 -0.50 7.77
CA THR A 53 -10.42 -1.58 8.67
C THR A 53 -9.42 -2.44 7.93
N LEU A 54 -8.24 -2.63 8.53
CA LEU A 54 -7.26 -3.63 8.12
C LEU A 54 -7.02 -4.58 9.27
N GLU A 55 -7.13 -5.87 8.99
CA GLU A 55 -6.80 -6.94 9.92
C GLU A 55 -5.84 -7.91 9.23
N GLY A 56 -4.89 -8.45 9.97
CA GLY A 56 -3.94 -9.39 9.43
C GLY A 56 -3.23 -10.21 10.50
N THR A 57 -2.71 -11.33 10.06
CA THR A 57 -1.79 -12.16 10.85
C THR A 57 -0.41 -12.10 10.20
N PHE A 58 0.64 -12.13 11.00
CA PHE A 58 2.02 -12.19 10.51
C PHE A 58 2.88 -13.08 11.38
N THR A 59 4.07 -13.39 10.88
CA THR A 59 5.14 -14.04 11.65
C THR A 59 6.28 -13.05 11.81
N SER A 60 6.68 -12.76 13.04
CA SER A 60 7.79 -11.87 13.32
C SER A 60 9.12 -12.51 12.93
N VAL A 61 10.18 -11.69 12.88
CA VAL A 61 11.55 -12.15 12.63
C VAL A 61 12.02 -13.22 13.63
N ASP A 62 11.47 -13.23 14.85
CA ASP A 62 11.76 -14.20 15.90
C ASP A 62 10.91 -15.48 15.78
N GLY A 63 10.17 -15.64 14.67
CA GLY A 63 9.29 -16.78 14.42
C GLY A 63 7.97 -16.75 15.20
N LYS A 64 7.66 -15.67 15.92
CA LYS A 64 6.41 -15.54 16.68
C LYS A 64 5.27 -15.11 15.78
N SER A 65 4.15 -15.82 15.84
CA SER A 65 2.91 -15.34 15.22
C SER A 65 2.38 -14.10 15.95
N GLY A 66 1.76 -13.21 15.18
CA GLY A 66 1.13 -12.00 15.68
C GLY A 66 -0.06 -11.58 14.84
N THR A 67 -0.80 -10.61 15.37
CA THR A 67 -1.94 -9.98 14.69
C THR A 67 -1.73 -8.47 14.63
N TYR A 68 -2.28 -7.88 13.58
CA TYR A 68 -2.34 -6.44 13.40
C TYR A 68 -3.76 -6.04 13.06
N THR A 69 -4.25 -5.01 13.76
CA THR A 69 -5.54 -4.38 13.50
C THR A 69 -5.32 -2.88 13.34
N LEU A 70 -5.91 -2.29 12.30
CA LEU A 70 -5.98 -0.85 12.11
C LEU A 70 -7.41 -0.47 11.74
N ASP A 71 -8.03 0.34 12.58
CA ASP A 71 -9.31 0.97 12.31
C ASP A 71 -9.14 2.49 12.25
N THR A 72 -9.53 3.09 11.13
CA THR A 72 -9.65 4.55 11.02
C THR A 72 -11.05 4.93 10.59
N LYS A 73 -11.53 6.06 11.09
CA LYS A 73 -12.83 6.59 10.70
C LYS A 73 -12.87 8.12 10.77
N LEU A 74 -13.29 8.73 9.67
CA LEU A 74 -13.54 10.16 9.60
C LEU A 74 -14.69 10.57 10.55
N PRO A 75 -14.62 11.77 11.15
CA PRO A 75 -13.57 12.77 10.93
C PRO A 75 -12.30 12.59 11.76
N ASN A 76 -12.30 11.76 12.80
CA ASN A 76 -11.20 11.75 13.78
C ASN A 76 -11.22 10.53 14.71
N ARG A 77 -11.24 9.32 14.16
CA ARG A 77 -11.09 8.07 14.93
C ARG A 77 -9.91 7.29 14.38
N TYR A 78 -9.08 6.82 15.30
CA TYR A 78 -7.92 5.99 15.00
C TYR A 78 -7.77 4.93 16.09
N TYR A 79 -7.49 3.71 15.68
CA TYR A 79 -7.13 2.59 16.54
C TYR A 79 -6.14 1.71 15.80
N SER A 80 -5.01 1.41 16.44
CA SER A 80 -4.00 0.48 15.96
C SER A 80 -3.65 -0.47 17.09
N GLU A 81 -3.66 -1.77 16.80
CA GLU A 81 -3.26 -2.82 17.72
C GLU A 81 -2.26 -3.77 17.06
N LEU A 82 -1.15 -4.01 17.76
CA LEU A 82 -0.13 -4.97 17.37
C LEU A 82 0.06 -5.97 18.52
N LEU A 83 -0.32 -7.22 18.27
CA LEU A 83 -0.14 -8.32 19.21
C LEU A 83 0.93 -9.27 18.69
N VAL A 84 2.01 -9.47 19.44
CA VAL A 84 3.08 -10.43 19.11
C VAL A 84 3.50 -11.20 20.34
N GLY A 85 3.21 -12.51 20.36
CA GLY A 85 3.33 -13.30 21.59
C GLY A 85 2.46 -12.69 22.70
N GLU A 86 3.07 -12.31 23.82
CA GLU A 86 2.36 -11.69 24.96
C GLU A 86 2.39 -10.14 24.93
N LYS A 87 3.11 -9.54 23.96
CA LYS A 87 3.22 -8.09 23.85
C LYS A 87 2.07 -7.54 23.05
N ASN A 88 1.26 -6.69 23.66
CA ASN A 88 0.15 -6.00 23.02
C ASN A 88 0.41 -4.49 23.07
N LEU A 89 0.69 -3.91 21.91
CA LEU A 89 0.86 -2.47 21.73
C LEU A 89 -0.42 -1.91 21.12
N ILE A 90 -0.96 -0.87 21.74
CA ILE A 90 -2.18 -0.21 21.27
C ILE A 90 -1.90 1.28 21.19
N GLU A 91 -2.38 1.92 20.12
CA GLU A 91 -2.47 3.37 19.99
C GLU A 91 -3.88 3.73 19.53
N ALA A 92 -4.52 4.70 20.18
CA ALA A 92 -5.88 5.07 19.86
C ALA A 92 -6.14 6.56 20.03
N TYR A 93 -7.00 7.12 19.19
CA TYR A 93 -7.49 8.50 19.27
C TYR A 93 -9.00 8.55 19.07
N ASN A 94 -9.71 9.20 20.00
CA ASN A 94 -11.18 9.27 19.97
C ASN A 94 -11.74 10.60 19.44
N GLY A 95 -10.91 11.46 18.84
CA GLY A 95 -11.31 12.79 18.41
C GLY A 95 -11.11 13.90 19.44
N LYS A 96 -10.57 13.57 20.62
CA LYS A 96 -10.27 14.54 21.68
C LYS A 96 -8.96 14.23 22.40
N SER A 97 -8.67 12.97 22.64
CA SER A 97 -7.49 12.55 23.37
C SER A 97 -6.92 11.28 22.77
N ALA A 98 -5.61 11.10 22.94
CA ALA A 98 -4.86 9.97 22.45
C ALA A 98 -4.41 9.12 23.64
N TRP A 99 -4.39 7.80 23.47
CA TRP A 99 -3.91 6.85 24.47
C TRP A 99 -3.05 5.79 23.85
N HIS A 100 -2.24 5.16 24.68
CA HIS A 100 -1.50 3.99 24.30
C HIS A 100 -1.51 2.91 25.37
N ARG A 101 -1.25 1.68 24.93
CA ARG A 101 -0.74 0.59 25.75
C ARG A 101 0.63 0.23 25.22
N ASN A 102 1.67 0.28 26.05
CA ASN A 102 3.01 -0.12 25.62
C ASN A 102 3.23 -1.65 25.77
N ALA A 103 4.39 -2.14 25.33
CA ALA A 103 4.73 -3.57 25.40
C ALA A 103 4.86 -4.13 26.83
N ALA A 104 5.02 -3.27 27.85
CA ALA A 104 4.99 -3.66 29.26
C ALA A 104 3.55 -3.76 29.82
N GLY A 105 2.55 -3.38 29.00
CA GLY A 105 1.15 -3.37 29.37
C GLY A 105 0.69 -2.08 30.07
N GLU A 106 1.57 -1.08 30.20
CA GLU A 106 1.25 0.19 30.83
C GLU A 106 0.35 1.03 29.93
N LEU A 107 -0.68 1.63 30.54
CA LEU A 107 -1.62 2.53 29.87
C LEU A 107 -1.24 3.98 30.13
N GLY A 108 -1.27 4.79 29.08
CA GLY A 108 -0.93 6.21 29.17
C GLY A 108 -1.78 7.08 28.25
N THR A 109 -1.93 8.35 28.62
CA THR A 109 -2.47 9.38 27.71
C THR A 109 -1.30 9.99 26.96
N LEU A 110 -1.40 10.03 25.63
CA LEU A 110 -0.43 10.72 24.79
C LEU A 110 -0.80 12.21 24.73
N VAL A 111 0.18 13.06 25.05
CA VAL A 111 0.05 14.52 25.08
C VAL A 111 1.19 15.14 24.28
N GLY A 112 1.07 16.42 23.92
CA GLY A 112 2.13 17.09 23.17
C GLY A 112 2.33 16.48 21.78
N PRO A 113 3.58 16.36 21.29
CA PRO A 113 3.88 15.86 19.94
C PRO A 113 3.26 14.51 19.60
N GLU A 114 3.29 13.56 20.54
CA GLU A 114 2.79 12.20 20.35
C GLU A 114 1.26 12.19 20.21
N GLY A 115 0.56 13.00 21.02
CA GLY A 115 -0.88 13.18 20.91
C GLY A 115 -1.28 13.84 19.59
N MET A 116 -0.54 14.87 19.16
CA MET A 116 -0.77 15.55 17.87
C MET A 116 -0.54 14.63 16.67
N GLN A 117 0.43 13.72 16.76
CA GLN A 117 0.69 12.75 15.70
C GLN A 117 -0.48 11.77 15.51
N LEU A 118 -1.06 11.28 16.61
CA LEU A 118 -2.24 10.43 16.55
C LEU A 118 -3.50 11.19 16.09
N GLU A 119 -3.65 12.45 16.48
CA GLU A 119 -4.72 13.31 15.97
C GLU A 119 -4.61 13.47 14.44
N ALA A 120 -3.41 13.71 13.92
CA ALA A 120 -3.16 13.85 12.49
C ALA A 120 -3.38 12.54 11.73
N ALA A 121 -3.01 11.39 12.31
CA ALA A 121 -3.25 10.07 11.72
C ALA A 121 -4.75 9.69 11.66
N ALA A 122 -5.59 10.36 12.44
CA ALA A 122 -7.03 10.12 12.49
C ALA A 122 -7.84 10.92 11.44
N GLN A 123 -7.19 11.81 10.68
CA GLN A 123 -7.82 12.70 9.69
C GLN A 123 -7.90 12.10 8.28
#